data_AF-A0A2V6RMY2-F1
#
_entry.id   AF-A0A2V6RMY2-F1
#
_cell.length_a   1.000
_cell.length_b   1.000
_cell.length_c   1.000
_cell.angle_alpha   90.00
_cell.angle_beta   90.00
_cell.angle_gamma   90.00
#
_symmetry.space_group_name_H-M   'P 1'
#
loop_
_entity.id
_entity.type
_entity.pdbx_description
1 polymer ?
#
loop_
_entity_poly.entity_id
_entity_poly.type
_entity_poly.pdbx_seq_one_letter_code
_entity_poly.pdbx_strand_id
1 'polypeptide(L)' 'MSRLRVGVVFGGRSGEHEVSLASAASVITALEARGHTVVPIGIARDGRWVVGGDPLRALAAEA' A
#
# COMPACT_ATOMS: atom_id res chain seq x y z
N MET A 1 -12.21 -10.99 -18.34
CA MET A 1 -11.83 -11.37 -16.95
C MET A 1 -12.63 -10.52 -15.99
N SER A 2 -13.10 -11.08 -14.87
CA SER A 2 -13.81 -10.31 -13.84
C SER A 2 -12.82 -9.39 -13.09
N ARG A 3 -13.27 -8.17 -12.80
CA ARG A 3 -12.51 -7.20 -12.00
C ARG A 3 -12.46 -7.67 -10.55
N LEU A 4 -11.30 -8.16 -10.10
CA LEU A 4 -11.07 -8.48 -8.69
C LEU A 4 -10.86 -7.23 -7.85
N ARG A 5 -11.27 -7.31 -6.58
CA ARG A 5 -10.93 -6.33 -5.55
C ARG A 5 -9.77 -6.89 -4.72
N VAL A 6 -8.62 -6.22 -4.74
CA VAL A 6 -7.35 -6.72 -4.20
C VAL A 6 -6.88 -5.82 -3.07
N GLY A 7 -6.69 -6.36 -1.88
CA GLY A 7 -6.03 -5.66 -0.77
C GLY A 7 -4.52 -5.75 -0.89
N VAL A 8 -3.81 -4.63 -0.82
CA VAL A 8 -2.34 -4.59 -0.80
C VAL A 8 -1.90 -4.06 0.55
N VAL A 9 -1.28 -4.94 1.36
CA VAL A 9 -0.77 -4.61 2.70
C VAL A 9 0.72 -4.27 2.60
N PHE A 10 1.15 -3.17 3.21
CA PHE A 10 2.52 -2.68 3.09
C PHE A 10 2.99 -1.82 4.28
N GLY A 11 4.27 -1.48 4.28
CA GLY A 11 4.95 -0.74 5.36
C GLY A 11 5.39 -1.69 6.47
N GLY A 12 4.97 -1.39 7.70
CA GLY A 12 5.22 -2.19 8.88
C GLY A 12 6.29 -1.62 9.79
N ARG A 13 6.38 -2.20 11.00
CA ARG A 13 7.41 -1.90 12.00
C ARG A 13 8.67 -2.71 11.70
N SER A 14 9.38 -2.29 10.65
CA SER A 14 10.59 -2.93 10.12
C SER A 14 11.57 -1.86 9.61
N GLY A 15 12.86 -2.20 9.56
CA GLY A 15 13.87 -1.38 8.87
C GLY A 15 13.71 -1.35 7.35
N GLU A 16 12.83 -2.20 6.80
CA GLU A 16 12.49 -2.23 5.37
C GLU A 16 11.18 -1.48 5.06
N HIS A 17 10.70 -0.64 5.98
CA HIS A 17 9.42 0.06 5.82
C HIS A 17 9.33 0.82 4.48
N GLU A 18 10.36 1.59 4.13
CA GLU A 18 10.45 2.39 2.90
C GLU A 18 10.51 1.52 1.66
N VAL A 19 11.24 0.40 1.75
CA VAL A 19 11.31 -0.60 0.67
C VAL A 19 9.93 -1.22 0.43
N SER A 20 9.18 -1.49 1.50
CA SER A 20 7.80 -1.97 1.43
C SER A 20 6.87 -0.93 0.79
N LEU A 21 6.99 0.36 1.14
CA LEU A 21 6.22 1.45 0.49
C LEU A 21 6.50 1.52 -1.02
N ALA A 22 7.78 1.51 -1.42
CA ALA A 22 8.18 1.58 -2.83
C ALA A 22 7.69 0.36 -3.63
N SER A 23 7.76 -0.83 -3.01
CA SER A 23 7.24 -2.06 -3.60
C SER A 23 5.72 -2.01 -3.78
N ALA A 24 5.00 -1.53 -2.77
CA ALA A 24 3.55 -1.38 -2.82
C ALA A 24 3.10 -0.42 -3.92
N ALA A 25 3.80 0.72 -4.10
CA ALA A 25 3.51 1.67 -5.17
C ALA A 25 3.54 1.00 -6.56
N SER A 26 4.58 0.19 -6.80
CA SER A 26 4.74 -0.57 -8.05
C SER A 26 3.64 -1.61 -8.25
N VAL A 27 3.31 -2.37 -7.19
CA VAL A 27 2.26 -3.41 -7.23
C VAL A 27 0.88 -2.81 -7.45
N ILE A 28 0.54 -1.72 -6.75
CA ILE A 28 -0.75 -1.03 -6.90
C ILE A 28 -0.91 -0.55 -8.35
N THR A 29 0.10 0.14 -8.89
CA THR A 29 0.09 0.65 -10.27
C THR A 29 -0.12 -0.49 -11.28
N ALA A 30 0.57 -1.62 -11.11
CA ALA A 30 0.44 -2.77 -11.99
C ALA A 30 -0.95 -3.43 -11.91
N LEU A 31 -1.53 -3.54 -10.71
CA LEU A 31 -2.86 -4.11 -10.51
C LEU A 31 -3.96 -3.21 -11.10
N GLU A 32 -3.86 -1.90 -10.92
CA GLU A 32 -4.78 -0.93 -11.49
C GLU A 32 -4.72 -0.92 -13.03
N ALA A 33 -3.51 -0.98 -13.61
CA ALA A 33 -3.31 -1.10 -15.05
C ALA A 33 -3.92 -2.40 -15.65
N ARG A 34 -4.00 -3.47 -14.85
CA ARG A 34 -4.68 -4.73 -15.20
C ARG A 34 -6.21 -4.67 -15.01
N GLY A 35 -6.74 -3.52 -14.59
CA GLY A 35 -8.17 -3.28 -14.42
C GLY A 35 -8.73 -3.78 -13.08
N HIS A 36 -7.90 -4.07 -12.08
CA HIS A 36 -8.37 -4.45 -10.75
C HIS A 36 -8.81 -3.23 -9.92
N THR A 37 -9.61 -3.46 -8.89
CA THR A 37 -9.87 -2.46 -7.85
C THR A 37 -8.91 -2.71 -6.70
N VAL A 38 -7.99 -1.80 -6.45
CA VAL A 38 -7.00 -1.96 -5.38
C VAL A 38 -7.46 -1.26 -4.11
N VAL A 39 -7.26 -1.91 -2.96
CA VAL A 39 -7.50 -1.35 -1.63
C VAL A 39 -6.15 -1.30 -0.91
N PRO A 40 -5.49 -0.13 -0.86
CA PRO A 40 -4.25 0.03 -0.12
C PRO A 40 -4.49 -0.05 1.39
N ILE A 41 -3.61 -0.76 2.10
CA ILE A 41 -3.66 -0.97 3.54
C ILE A 41 -2.24 -0.76 4.08
N GLY A 42 -1.97 0.41 4.66
CA GLY A 42 -0.66 0.75 5.19
C GLY A 42 -0.51 0.35 6.65
N ILE A 43 0.71 0.00 7.07
CA ILE A 43 1.10 -0.16 8.47
C ILE A 43 2.23 0.83 8.73
N ALA A 44 2.03 1.78 9.65
CA ALA A 44 3.04 2.75 10.06
C ALA A 44 4.19 2.08 10.84
N ARG A 45 5.29 2.81 11.06
CA ARG A 45 6.45 2.30 11.82
C ARG A 45 6.13 2.02 13.28
N ASP A 46 5.14 2.71 13.85
CA ASP A 46 4.61 2.46 15.18
C ASP A 46 3.67 1.24 15.24
N GLY A 47 3.34 0.64 14.09
CA GLY A 47 2.42 -0.48 13.97
C GLY A 47 0.94 -0.09 13.81
N ARG A 48 0.58 1.20 13.75
CA ARG A 48 -0.79 1.62 13.43
C ARG A 48 -1.15 1.23 12.01
N TRP A 49 -2.39 0.81 11.83
CA TRP A 49 -2.96 0.54 10.52
C TRP A 49 -3.58 1.83 9.95
N VAL A 50 -3.26 2.12 8.69
CA VAL A 50 -3.75 3.26 7.93
C VAL A 50 -4.58 2.74 6.77
N VAL A 51 -5.88 3.02 6.81
CA VAL A 51 -6.86 2.56 5.83
C VAL A 51 -7.76 3.72 5.40
N GLY A 52 -8.27 3.65 4.17
CA GLY A 52 -9.04 4.74 3.56
C GLY A 52 -8.17 5.89 3.07
N GLY A 53 -8.71 6.70 2.16
CA GLY A 53 -7.93 7.75 1.49
C GLY A 53 -6.75 7.18 0.71
N ASP A 54 -5.56 7.73 0.92
CA ASP A 54 -4.30 7.31 0.32
C ASP A 54 -3.27 6.95 1.40
N PRO A 55 -3.27 5.70 1.91
CA PRO A 55 -2.31 5.25 2.91
C PRO A 55 -0.86 5.31 2.44
N LEU A 56 -0.62 5.14 1.13
CA LEU A 56 0.74 5.17 0.56
C LEU A 56 1.33 6.58 0.71
N ARG A 57 0.55 7.59 0.32
CA ARG A 57 0.93 9.00 0.50
C ARG A 57 1.03 9.39 1.97
N ALA A 58 0.08 8.93 2.80
CA ALA A 58 0.09 9.24 4.23
C ALA A 58 1.38 8.75 4.90
N LEU A 59 1.77 7.50 4.65
CA LEU A 59 2.98 6.91 5.24
C LEU A 59 4.28 7.44 4.63
N ALA A 60 4.28 7.77 3.33
CA ALA A 60 5.46 8.37 2.70
C ALA A 60 5.79 9.77 3.26
N ALA A 61 4.81 10.48 3.80
CA ALA A 61 5.00 11.79 4.45
C ALA A 61 5.48 11.68 5.92
N GLU A 62 5.44 10.48 6.52
CA GLU A 62 5.93 10.21 7.88
C GLU A 62 7.42 9.81 7.91
N ALA A 63 8.06 9.68 6.74
CA ALA A 63 9.45 9.26 6.58
C ALA A 63 10.46 10.41 6.73
#